data_AF-A0A2R5FGH1-F1
#
_entry.id   AF-A0A2R5FGH1-F1
#
_cell.length_a   1.000
_cell.length_b   1.000
_cell.length_c   1.000
_cell.angle_alpha   90.00
_cell.angle_beta   90.00
_cell.angle_gamma   90.00
#
_symmetry.space_group_name_H-M   'P 1'
#
loop_
_entity.id
_entity.type
_entity.pdbx_description
1 polymer ?
#
loop_
_entity_poly.entity_id
_entity_poly.type
_entity_poly.pdbx_seq_one_letter_code
_entity_poly.pdbx_strand_id
1 'polypeptide(L)' 'MSDADLNATASPEAVMCHCSGTTQGDIQCLFEQGFNLDAISRKTGALTGCGGCEWDIADFLGRLTQQKSGQ' A
#
# COMPACT_ATOMS: atom_id res chain seq x y z
N MET A 1 0.30 -8.69 -29.04
CA MET A 1 0.83 -8.18 -27.76
C MET A 1 -0.18 -7.12 -27.33
N SER A 2 -1.43 -7.49 -27.01
CA SER A 2 -1.85 -8.18 -25.76
C SER A 2 -1.30 -7.36 -24.58
N ASP A 3 -2.09 -6.63 -23.80
CA ASP A 3 -3.31 -7.03 -23.07
C ASP A 3 -4.17 -5.77 -22.76
N ALA A 4 -5.50 -5.79 -22.96
CA ALA A 4 -6.53 -5.90 -21.90
C ALA A 4 -6.27 -4.92 -20.72
N ASP A 5 -6.95 -3.78 -20.67
CA ASP A 5 -8.21 -3.56 -19.94
C ASP A 5 -8.05 -3.55 -18.40
N LEU A 6 -8.86 -2.70 -17.77
CA LEU A 6 -9.25 -2.71 -16.36
C LEU A 6 -8.43 -1.87 -15.35
N ASN A 7 -9.08 -0.75 -14.99
CA ASN A 7 -9.48 -0.43 -13.61
C ASN A 7 -8.66 0.66 -12.87
N ALA A 8 -9.19 1.89 -12.94
CA ALA A 8 -8.82 3.00 -12.07
C ALA A 8 -9.30 2.84 -10.60
N THR A 9 -9.42 1.61 -10.10
CA THR A 9 -9.67 1.33 -8.68
C THR A 9 -8.55 0.44 -8.14
N ALA A 10 -7.86 0.95 -7.12
CA ALA A 10 -6.70 0.38 -6.42
C ALA A 10 -6.53 -1.15 -6.57
N SER A 11 -5.66 -1.58 -7.50
CA SER A 11 -5.33 -2.98 -7.70
C SER A 11 -4.33 -3.43 -6.63
N PRO A 12 -4.53 -4.58 -5.96
CA PRO A 12 -3.62 -5.05 -4.92
C PRO A 12 -2.20 -5.33 -5.45
N GLU A 13 -2.03 -5.58 -6.74
CA GLU A 13 -0.72 -5.74 -7.38
C GLU A 13 0.00 -4.43 -7.72
N ALA A 14 -0.65 -3.27 -7.53
CA ALA A 14 -0.05 -1.98 -7.82
C ALA A 14 1.12 -1.70 -6.87
N VAL A 15 2.33 -1.57 -7.44
CA VAL A 15 3.55 -1.25 -6.70
C VAL A 15 3.47 0.19 -6.18
N MET A 16 3.53 0.34 -4.85
CA MET A 16 3.59 1.64 -4.18
C MET A 16 5.03 2.07 -3.90
N CYS A 17 5.92 1.13 -3.59
CA CYS A 17 7.33 1.42 -3.37
C CYS A 17 8.20 0.67 -4.37
N HIS A 18 8.77 1.38 -5.34
CA HIS A 18 9.70 0.78 -6.31
C HIS A 18 11.03 0.33 -5.69
N CYS A 19 11.43 0.93 -4.56
CA CYS A 19 12.70 0.61 -3.89
C CYS A 19 12.67 -0.77 -3.22
N SER A 20 11.54 -1.16 -2.62
CA SER A 20 11.34 -2.46 -1.94
C SER A 20 10.44 -3.42 -2.70
N GLY A 21 9.73 -2.96 -3.74
CA GLY A 21 8.71 -3.73 -4.44
C GLY A 21 7.38 -3.84 -3.67
N THR A 22 7.16 -3.01 -2.65
CA THR A 22 5.94 -3.06 -1.82
C THR A 22 4.71 -2.69 -2.65
N THR A 23 3.67 -3.53 -2.60
CA THR A 23 2.41 -3.32 -3.30
C THR A 23 1.28 -2.81 -2.39
N GLN A 24 0.18 -2.34 -2.99
CA GLN A 24 -1.04 -1.98 -2.27
C GLN A 24 -1.59 -3.15 -1.46
N GLY A 25 -1.58 -4.36 -2.03
CA GLY A 25 -2.05 -5.57 -1.38
C GLY A 25 -1.22 -5.93 -0.14
N ASP A 26 0.10 -5.75 -0.18
CA ASP A 26 0.96 -5.97 0.98
C ASP A 26 0.58 -5.05 2.14
N ILE A 27 0.39 -3.76 1.85
CA ILE A 27 0.05 -2.74 2.86
C ILE A 27 -1.34 -3.00 3.42
N GLN A 28 -2.32 -3.28 2.56
CA GLN A 28 -3.70 -3.57 2.97
C GLN A 28 -3.76 -4.83 3.84
N CYS A 29 -3.12 -5.91 3.42
CA CYS A 29 -3.08 -7.17 4.18
C CYS A 29 -2.48 -6.96 5.59
N LEU A 30 -1.42 -6.17 5.71
CA LEU A 30 -0.82 -5.84 7.00
C LEU A 30 -1.72 -4.93 7.84
N PHE A 31 -2.38 -3.95 7.22
CA PHE A 31 -3.33 -3.08 7.89
C PHE A 31 -4.54 -3.86 8.44
N GLU A 32 -5.07 -4.80 7.68
CA GLU A 32 -6.17 -5.68 8.10
C GLU A 32 -5.78 -6.59 9.27
N GLN A 33 -4.51 -7.01 9.33
CA GLN A 33 -3.93 -7.71 10.47
C GLN A 33 -3.73 -6.82 11.72
N GLY A 34 -3.98 -5.51 11.61
CA GLY A 34 -3.82 -4.54 12.70
C GLY A 34 -2.40 -3.98 12.83
N PHE A 35 -1.57 -4.09 11.79
CA PHE A 35 -0.26 -3.44 11.78
C PHE A 35 -0.38 -1.95 11.45
N ASN A 36 0.42 -1.16 12.15
CA ASN A 36 0.51 0.29 11.96
C ASN A 36 1.59 0.64 10.93
N LEU A 37 1.63 1.90 10.48
CA LEU A 37 2.62 2.40 9.51
C LEU A 37 4.07 1.98 9.80
N ASP A 38 4.54 2.13 11.05
CA ASP A 38 5.89 1.73 11.46
C ASP A 38 6.13 0.21 11.29
N ALA A 39 5.16 -0.61 11.69
CA ALA A 39 5.25 -2.06 11.55
C ALA A 39 5.21 -2.49 10.07
N ILE A 40 4.39 -1.83 9.26
CA ILE A 40 4.32 -2.04 7.81
C ILE A 40 5.66 -1.68 7.17
N SER A 41 6.25 -0.53 7.52
CA SER A 41 7.57 -0.11 7.05
C SER A 41 8.65 -1.16 7.36
N ARG A 42 8.72 -1.63 8.62
CA ARG A 42 9.71 -2.65 9.01
C ARG A 42 9.51 -3.99 8.33
N LYS A 43 8.26 -4.39 8.06
CA LYS A 43 7.94 -5.68 7.44
C LYS A 43 8.16 -5.68 5.92
N THR A 44 7.83 -4.58 5.27
CA THR A 44 7.87 -4.47 3.81
C THR A 44 9.15 -3.82 3.30
N GLY A 45 9.91 -3.15 4.16
CA GLY A 45 11.06 -2.33 3.78
C GLY A 45 10.67 -0.97 3.18
N ALA A 46 9.39 -0.70 2.94
CA ALA A 46 8.93 0.60 2.51
C ALA A 46 9.33 1.67 3.55
N LEU A 47 9.61 2.89 3.10
CA LEU A 47 9.99 4.05 3.94
C LEU A 47 11.37 3.97 4.62
N THR A 48 12.08 2.84 4.52
CA THR A 48 13.42 2.70 5.12
C THR A 48 14.56 3.16 4.19
N GLY A 49 14.26 3.35 2.90
CA GLY A 49 15.22 3.71 1.87
C GLY A 49 15.01 5.12 1.32
N CYS A 50 14.62 5.18 0.05
CA CYS A 50 14.51 6.41 -0.75
C CYS A 50 13.45 7.43 -0.27
N GLY A 51 12.51 7.03 0.60
CA GLY A 51 11.45 7.90 1.15
C GLY A 51 10.37 8.35 0.14
N GLY A 52 10.55 8.11 -1.15
CA GLY A 52 9.64 8.64 -2.20
C GLY A 52 8.19 8.15 -2.14
N CYS A 53 7.93 7.03 -1.46
CA CYS A 53 6.59 6.44 -1.31
C CYS A 53 5.89 6.81 0.02
N GLU A 54 6.48 7.68 0.85
CA GLU A 54 5.94 8.04 2.17
C GLU A 54 4.53 8.63 2.09
N TRP A 55 4.35 9.61 1.22
CA TRP A 55 3.06 10.26 1.03
C TRP A 55 2.02 9.31 0.46
N ASP A 56 2.39 8.50 -0.53
CA ASP A 56 1.47 7.55 -1.17
C ASP A 56 0.98 6.50 -0.16
N ILE A 57 1.88 5.94 0.64
CA ILE A 57 1.55 4.93 1.65
C ILE A 57 0.72 5.54 2.78
N ALA A 58 1.06 6.74 3.25
CA ALA A 58 0.32 7.44 4.28
C ALA A 58 -1.11 7.77 3.84
N ASP A 59 -1.28 8.26 2.61
CA ASP A 59 -2.60 8.52 2.01
C ASP A 59 -3.43 7.23 1.91
N PHE A 60 -2.82 6.15 1.39
CA PHE A 60 -3.49 4.86 1.23
C PHE A 60 -3.98 4.29 2.56
N LEU A 61 -3.15 4.32 3.61
CA LEU A 61 -3.56 3.90 4.96
C LEU A 61 -4.66 4.78 5.55
N GLY A 62 -4.63 6.08 5.28
CA GLY A 62 -5.70 7.01 5.64
C GLY A 62 -7.03 6.61 5.00
N ARG A 63 -7.01 6.26 3.70
CA ARG A 63 -8.18 5.78 2.96
C ARG A 63 -8.71 4.45 3.51
N LEU A 64 -7.82 3.50 3.78
CA LEU A 64 -8.19 2.20 4.39
C LEU A 64 -8.86 2.40 5.76
N THR A 65 -8.35 3.32 6.58
CA THR A 65 -8.93 3.64 7.89
C THR A 65 -10.34 4.21 7.75
N GLN A 66 -10.57 5.11 6.79
CA GLN A 66 -11.89 5.67 6.53
C GLN A 66 -12.88 4.61 6.02
N GLN A 67 -12.44 3.74 5.11
CA GLN A 67 -13.27 2.64 4.58
C GLN A 67 -13.70 1.68 5.69
N LYS A 68 -12.77 1.32 6.58
CA LYS A 68 -13.02 0.39 7.70
C LYS A 68 -13.93 0.99 8.78
N SER A 69 -14.06 2.31 8.85
CA SER A 69 -14.92 3.01 9.82
C SER A 69 -16.36 3.19 9.32
N GLY A 70 -16.61 2.98 8.03
CA GLY A 70 -17.94 3.10 7.41
C GLY A 70 -18.63 1.76 7.11
N GLN A 71 -18.08 0.64 7.58
CA GLN A 71 -18.56 -0.73 7.30
C GLN A 71 -19.09 -1.44 8.56
#